data_AF-A0A0N0IQ20-F1
#
_entry.id   AF-A0A0N0IQ20-F1
#
_cell.length_a   1.000
_cell.length_b   1.000
_cell.length_c   1.000
_cell.angle_alpha   90.00
_cell.angle_beta   90.00
_cell.angle_gamma   90.00
#
_symmetry.space_group_name_H-M   'P 1'
#
loop_
_entity.id
_entity.type
_entity.pdbx_description
1 polymer ?
#
loop_
_entity_poly.entity_id
_entity_poly.type
_entity_poly.pdbx_seq_one_letter_code
_entity_poly.pdbx_strand_id
1 'polypeptide(L)'
;MSSLSWSEVFAYHRTRKGIGKRSLLVDREESGYRNLFLADGRILYQGEGKRGNQELMGGNLRLVLAQKEGTPFRVFLRERPGLWRDLGCYRVEGHRYSLLPVEGHRYSLLPVEGHRYSLLPEEGRWVYWFTLAPCGCEEGL
;
A
#
# COMPACT_ATOMS: atom_id res chain seq x y z
N MET A 1 4.86 -20.23 -11.83
CA MET A 1 5.46 -19.32 -10.82
C MET A 1 5.56 -20.09 -9.52
N SER A 2 6.72 -20.05 -8.85
CA SER A 2 6.96 -20.78 -7.60
C SER A 2 6.43 -20.01 -6.39
N SER A 3 5.89 -20.74 -5.43
CA SER A 3 5.62 -20.23 -4.09
C SER A 3 6.92 -20.06 -3.30
N LEU A 4 6.99 -19.03 -2.47
CA LEU A 4 8.13 -18.71 -1.61
C LEU A 4 7.72 -18.78 -0.14
N SER A 5 8.63 -19.22 0.72
CA SER A 5 8.55 -19.08 2.17
C SER A 5 8.86 -17.64 2.61
N TRP A 6 8.48 -17.29 3.85
CA TRP A 6 8.89 -16.01 4.44
C TRP A 6 10.42 -15.85 4.50
N SER A 7 11.18 -16.93 4.75
CA SER A 7 12.64 -16.88 4.81
C SER A 7 13.26 -16.50 3.47
N GLU A 8 12.74 -17.03 2.36
CA GLU A 8 13.17 -16.67 1.01
C GLU A 8 12.84 -15.21 0.68
N VAL A 9 11.61 -14.78 0.97
CA VAL A 9 11.21 -13.37 0.79
C VAL A 9 12.08 -12.44 1.64
N PHE A 10 12.30 -12.78 2.91
CA PHE A 10 13.07 -11.96 3.85
C PHE A 10 14.55 -11.87 3.47
N ALA A 11 15.13 -12.93 2.91
CA ALA A 11 16.50 -12.93 2.40
C ALA A 11 16.70 -11.87 1.30
N TYR A 12 15.67 -11.57 0.52
CA TYR A 12 15.67 -10.47 -0.44
C TYR A 12 15.24 -9.13 0.19
N HIS A 13 14.15 -9.14 0.94
CA HIS A 13 13.44 -7.94 1.39
C HIS A 13 14.12 -7.23 2.57
N ARG A 14 14.83 -7.98 3.43
CA ARG A 14 15.69 -7.48 4.53
C ARG A 14 15.02 -6.65 5.62
N THR A 15 13.69 -6.55 5.63
CA THR A 15 12.93 -5.83 6.67
C THR A 15 11.60 -6.51 6.96
N ARG A 16 10.94 -6.14 8.07
CA ARG A 16 9.57 -6.55 8.39
C ARG A 16 8.53 -5.49 8.03
N LYS A 17 8.99 -4.31 7.58
CA LYS A 17 8.14 -3.24 7.06
C LYS A 17 7.59 -3.64 5.69
N GLY A 18 6.51 -2.99 5.24
CA GLY A 18 5.98 -3.23 3.90
C GLY A 18 6.90 -2.72 2.79
N ILE A 19 7.69 -1.68 3.07
CA ILE A 19 8.53 -0.98 2.09
C ILE A 19 10.02 -1.23 2.39
N GLY A 20 10.66 -2.03 1.54
CA GLY A 20 12.08 -2.33 1.57
C GLY A 20 12.91 -1.34 0.75
N LYS A 21 14.20 -1.65 0.54
CA LYS A 21 15.09 -0.82 -0.30
C LYS A 21 14.76 -0.94 -1.79
N ARG A 22 14.50 -2.17 -2.25
CA ARG A 22 14.20 -2.52 -3.66
C ARG A 22 13.03 -3.50 -3.79
N SER A 23 12.25 -3.69 -2.73
CA SER A 23 11.08 -4.56 -2.75
C SER A 23 9.94 -4.07 -1.89
N LEU A 24 8.73 -4.54 -2.21
CA LEU A 24 7.50 -4.25 -1.49
C LEU A 24 6.82 -5.56 -1.09
N LEU A 25 6.21 -5.55 0.09
CA LEU A 25 5.29 -6.60 0.53
C LEU A 25 3.87 -6.09 0.36
N VAL A 26 3.03 -6.89 -0.30
CA VAL A 26 1.60 -6.62 -0.48
C VAL A 26 0.79 -7.78 0.07
N ASP A 27 -0.40 -7.48 0.56
CA ASP A 27 -1.38 -8.44 1.04
C ASP A 27 -2.80 -7.90 0.83
N ARG A 28 -3.82 -8.71 1.13
CA ARG A 28 -5.25 -8.41 1.00
C ARG A 28 -5.83 -8.11 2.38
N GLU A 29 -5.24 -7.13 3.05
CA GLU A 29 -5.66 -6.59 4.35
C GLU A 29 -5.20 -7.39 5.58
N GLU A 30 -4.47 -8.49 5.42
CA GLU A 30 -3.96 -9.28 6.55
C GLU A 30 -2.98 -8.51 7.43
N SER A 31 -2.35 -7.45 6.90
CA SER A 31 -1.52 -6.52 7.67
C SER A 31 -2.28 -5.30 8.21
N GLY A 32 -3.57 -5.13 7.90
CA GLY A 32 -4.35 -3.94 8.19
C GLY A 32 -4.05 -2.73 7.28
N TYR A 33 -3.33 -2.94 6.18
CA TYR A 33 -3.20 -1.99 5.09
C TYR A 33 -4.17 -2.36 3.96
N ARG A 34 -4.86 -1.38 3.38
CA ARG A 34 -5.96 -1.58 2.43
C ARG A 34 -5.50 -1.54 0.98
N ASN A 35 -4.60 -2.45 0.60
CA ASN A 35 -4.14 -2.53 -0.78
C ASN A 35 -5.27 -2.98 -1.72
N LEU A 36 -5.39 -2.36 -2.89
CA LEU A 36 -6.38 -2.76 -3.90
C LEU A 36 -5.67 -3.29 -5.15
N PHE A 37 -6.05 -4.49 -5.60
CA PHE A 37 -5.54 -5.12 -6.81
C PHE A 37 -6.51 -4.83 -7.96
N LEU A 38 -6.04 -4.13 -8.99
CA LEU A 38 -6.84 -3.73 -10.13
C LEU A 38 -6.85 -4.81 -11.21
N ALA A 39 -7.89 -4.81 -12.07
CA ALA A 39 -8.08 -5.82 -13.11
C ALA A 39 -6.96 -5.81 -14.17
N ASP A 40 -6.27 -4.69 -14.34
CA ASP A 40 -5.15 -4.51 -15.27
C ASP A 40 -3.78 -4.90 -14.65
N GLY A 41 -3.79 -5.48 -13.45
CA GLY A 41 -2.57 -5.91 -12.74
C GLY A 41 -1.90 -4.81 -11.92
N ARG A 42 -2.38 -3.56 -11.98
CA ARG A 42 -1.88 -2.50 -11.09
C ARG A 42 -2.33 -2.71 -9.65
N ILE A 43 -1.61 -2.10 -8.71
CA ILE A 43 -1.91 -2.15 -7.29
C ILE A 43 -2.00 -0.73 -6.75
N LEU A 44 -3.11 -0.38 -6.10
CA LEU A 44 -3.17 0.79 -5.23
C LEU A 44 -2.62 0.38 -3.87
N TYR A 45 -1.39 0.79 -3.62
CA TYR A 45 -0.62 0.45 -2.43
C TYR A 45 -0.76 1.54 -1.36
N GLN A 46 -1.17 1.16 -0.16
CA GLN A 46 -1.23 2.11 0.95
C GLN A 46 0.19 2.33 1.52
N GLY A 47 0.55 3.58 1.77
CA GLY A 47 1.84 3.97 2.33
C GLY A 47 2.11 3.41 3.72
N GLU A 48 3.33 3.60 4.21
CA GLU A 48 3.78 3.18 5.53
C GLU A 48 3.22 4.09 6.64
N GLY A 49 2.81 3.47 7.75
CA GLY A 49 2.34 4.11 8.97
C GLY A 49 0.90 3.71 9.26
N LYS A 50 0.64 3.06 10.41
CA LYS A 50 -0.69 2.55 10.80
C LYS A 50 -1.46 3.44 11.76
N ARG A 51 -0.79 4.39 12.40
CA ARG A 51 -1.35 5.28 13.42
C ARG A 51 -1.16 6.73 12.99
N GLY A 52 -2.18 7.54 13.22
CA GLY A 52 -2.17 8.94 12.81
C GLY A 52 -2.06 9.14 11.30
N ASN A 53 -1.86 10.40 10.93
CA ASN A 53 -1.58 10.81 9.55
C ASN A 53 -0.21 10.27 9.13
N GLN A 54 -0.12 9.77 7.90
CA GLN A 54 1.15 9.32 7.36
C GLN A 54 2.02 10.52 6.96
N GLU A 55 3.31 10.41 7.22
CA GLU A 55 4.28 11.45 6.90
C GLU A 55 5.10 11.06 5.67
N LEU A 56 5.65 12.07 4.98
CA LEU A 56 6.56 11.89 3.85
C LEU A 56 7.98 11.57 4.34
N MET A 57 8.14 10.43 5.00
CA MET A 57 9.42 9.97 5.51
C MET A 57 9.56 8.46 5.35
N GLY A 58 10.78 7.94 5.54
CA GLY A 58 11.06 6.50 5.49
C GLY A 58 10.58 5.86 4.19
N GLY A 59 9.67 4.88 4.30
CA GLY A 59 9.12 4.16 3.15
C GLY A 59 8.32 5.04 2.19
N ASN A 60 7.52 5.99 2.69
CA ASN A 60 6.72 6.87 1.83
C ASN A 60 7.60 7.79 0.99
N LEU A 61 8.63 8.39 1.61
CA LEU A 61 9.61 9.20 0.89
C LEU A 61 10.33 8.37 -0.18
N ARG A 62 10.69 7.12 0.13
CA ARG A 62 11.34 6.22 -0.84
C ARG A 62 10.47 5.98 -2.07
N LEU A 63 9.17 5.76 -1.89
CA LEU A 63 8.26 5.56 -3.02
C LEU A 63 8.08 6.84 -3.85
N VAL A 64 8.01 8.00 -3.21
CA VAL A 64 7.95 9.30 -3.92
C VAL A 64 9.23 9.56 -4.72
N LEU A 65 10.41 9.26 -4.17
CA LEU A 65 11.68 9.39 -4.90
C LEU A 65 11.76 8.39 -6.06
N ALA A 66 11.39 7.13 -5.82
CA ALA A 66 11.39 6.11 -6.84
C ALA A 66 10.40 6.40 -7.98
N GLN A 67 9.27 7.06 -7.71
CA GLN A 67 8.40 7.58 -8.77
C GLN A 67 9.16 8.57 -9.68
N LYS A 68 9.91 9.51 -9.09
CA LYS A 68 10.66 10.53 -9.87
C LYS A 68 11.80 9.91 -10.68
N GLU A 69 12.49 8.95 -10.11
CA GLU A 69 13.64 8.27 -10.72
C GLU A 69 13.24 7.13 -11.65
N GLY A 70 11.97 6.71 -11.58
CA GLY A 70 11.48 5.50 -12.23
C GLY A 70 11.96 4.20 -11.58
N THR A 71 12.63 4.23 -10.42
CA THR A 71 13.26 3.05 -9.80
C THR A 71 12.24 1.91 -9.56
N PRO A 72 12.44 0.71 -10.15
CA PRO A 72 11.53 -0.42 -9.96
C PRO A 72 11.75 -1.16 -8.62
N PHE A 73 10.67 -1.76 -8.12
CA PHE A 73 10.65 -2.63 -6.94
C PHE A 73 10.18 -4.04 -7.30
N ARG A 74 10.81 -5.06 -6.70
CA ARG A 74 10.28 -6.42 -6.69
C ARG A 74 9.10 -6.52 -5.71
N VAL A 75 7.95 -7.04 -6.15
CA VAL A 75 6.74 -7.10 -5.31
C VAL A 75 6.46 -8.54 -4.89
N PHE A 76 6.31 -8.76 -3.58
CA PHE A 76 5.95 -10.05 -3.00
C PHE A 76 4.54 -9.98 -2.41
N LEU A 77 3.66 -10.85 -2.91
CA LEU A 77 2.31 -11.02 -2.38
C LEU A 77 2.29 -12.08 -1.29
N ARG A 78 1.75 -11.73 -0.13
CA ARG A 78 1.35 -12.71 0.88
C ARG A 78 0.05 -13.37 0.44
N GLU A 79 0.09 -14.68 0.18
CA GLU A 79 -1.12 -15.43 -0.18
C GLU A 79 -1.82 -15.97 1.07
N ARG A 80 -1.05 -16.35 2.08
CA ARG A 80 -1.50 -16.80 3.41
C ARG A 80 -0.31 -16.81 4.37
N PRO A 81 -0.49 -17.05 5.69
CA PRO A 81 0.64 -17.13 6.62
C PRO A 81 1.72 -18.10 6.13
N GLY A 82 2.94 -17.59 5.98
CA GLY A 82 4.12 -18.36 5.54
C GLY A 82 4.23 -18.63 4.03
N LEU A 83 3.18 -18.34 3.23
CA LEU A 83 3.19 -18.56 1.78
C LEU A 83 3.14 -17.24 1.03
N TRP A 84 4.15 -17.04 0.18
CA TRP A 84 4.32 -15.83 -0.62
C TRP A 84 4.44 -16.17 -2.10
N ARG A 85 4.10 -15.19 -2.93
CA ARG A 85 4.25 -15.25 -4.37
C ARG A 85 5.04 -14.03 -4.83
N ASP A 86 6.01 -14.27 -5.70
CA ASP A 86 6.70 -13.21 -6.41
C ASP A 86 5.84 -12.72 -7.57
N LEU A 87 5.47 -11.45 -7.58
CA LEU A 87 4.67 -10.83 -8.63
C LEU A 87 5.53 -10.18 -9.73
N GLY A 88 6.86 -10.20 -9.59
CA GLY A 88 7.78 -9.51 -10.49
C GLY A 88 8.00 -8.04 -10.12
N CYS A 89 8.42 -7.25 -11.10
CA CYS A 89 8.84 -5.87 -10.90
C CYS A 89 7.70 -4.88 -11.15
N TYR A 90 7.63 -3.82 -10.35
CA TYR A 90 6.66 -2.75 -10.45
C TYR A 90 7.35 -1.40 -10.33
N ARG A 91 6.84 -0.38 -11.03
CA ARG A 91 7.20 1.03 -10.82
C ARG A 91 6.05 1.80 -10.17
N VAL A 92 6.39 2.88 -9.48
CA VAL A 92 5.40 3.83 -8.97
C VAL A 92 5.05 4.80 -10.09
N GLU A 93 3.82 4.78 -10.59
CA GLU A 93 3.35 5.69 -11.65
C GLU A 93 2.81 7.01 -11.08
N GLY A 94 2.32 6.98 -9.85
CA GLY A 94 1.70 8.12 -9.21
C GLY A 94 1.48 7.91 -7.73
N HIS A 95 1.28 9.02 -7.01
CA HIS A 95 0.85 9.00 -5.62
C HIS A 95 -0.20 10.07 -5.36
N ARG A 96 -1.04 9.84 -4.34
CA ARG A 96 -1.96 10.83 -3.78
C ARG A 96 -1.93 10.75 -2.25
N TYR A 97 -2.27 11.86 -1.61
CA TYR A 97 -2.46 11.94 -0.17
C TYR A 97 -3.93 12.23 0.10
N SER A 98 -4.65 11.28 0.70
CA SER A 98 -6.10 11.42 0.90
C SER A 98 -6.56 10.83 2.22
N LEU A 99 -7.72 11.28 2.69
CA LEU A 99 -8.34 10.80 3.90
C LEU A 99 -8.74 9.33 3.75
N LEU A 100 -8.33 8.49 4.71
CA LEU A 100 -8.83 7.13 4.92
C LEU A 100 -9.82 7.15 6.09
N PRO A 101 -11.12 6.88 5.87
CA PRO A 101 -12.11 6.84 6.94
C PRO A 101 -11.85 5.71 7.95
N VAL A 102 -12.18 5.95 9.23
CA VAL A 102 -12.22 4.90 10.26
C VAL A 102 -13.30 3.88 9.91
N GLU A 103 -12.98 2.59 10.02
CA GLU A 103 -13.95 1.51 9.88
C GLU A 103 -14.83 1.43 11.13
N GLY A 104 -16.16 1.32 10.95
CA GLY A 104 -17.09 1.03 12.04
C GLY A 104 -18.14 2.10 12.34
N HIS A 105 -18.11 3.27 11.70
CA HIS A 105 -19.26 4.17 11.79
C HIS A 105 -20.40 3.66 10.91
N ARG A 106 -21.34 2.94 11.54
CA ARG A 106 -22.74 3.03 11.11
C ARG A 106 -23.07 4.52 11.16
N TYR A 107 -23.37 5.11 10.02
CA TYR A 107 -23.96 6.44 9.97
C TYR A 107 -25.15 6.46 10.94
N SER A 108 -24.98 7.11 12.09
CA SER A 108 -26.10 7.42 12.97
C SER A 108 -26.93 8.45 12.22
N LEU A 109 -27.94 7.98 11.49
CA LEU A 109 -28.96 8.82 10.90
C LEU A 109 -29.76 9.46 12.05
N LEU A 110 -29.21 10.52 12.64
CA LEU A 110 -29.98 11.38 13.53
C LEU A 110 -30.84 12.29 12.64
N PRO A 111 -32.17 12.28 12.77
CA PRO A 111 -33.01 13.23 12.06
C PRO A 111 -32.70 14.63 12.64
N VAL A 112 -32.23 15.53 11.78
CA VAL A 112 -32.23 16.97 12.10
C VAL A 112 -33.18 17.62 11.11
N GLU A 113 -34.21 18.27 11.64
CA GLU A 113 -35.16 19.03 10.84
C GLU A 113 -34.41 20.10 10.01
N GLY A 114 -34.59 20.05 8.69
CA GLY A 114 -34.57 21.26 7.87
C GLY A 114 -33.29 21.65 7.11
N HIS A 115 -32.09 21.14 7.39
CA HIS A 115 -30.88 21.67 6.73
C HIS A 115 -29.84 20.62 6.31
N ARG A 116 -29.29 20.82 5.09
CA ARG A 116 -28.25 20.06 4.37
C ARG A 116 -27.31 19.25 5.27
N TYR A 117 -27.26 17.94 5.00
CA TYR A 117 -26.27 17.01 5.55
C TYR A 117 -24.84 17.55 5.36
N SER A 118 -24.09 17.62 6.45
CA SER A 118 -22.67 17.96 6.45
C SER A 118 -21.91 16.79 7.05
N LEU A 119 -20.99 16.19 6.29
CA LEU A 119 -20.09 15.15 6.77
C LEU A 119 -19.19 15.78 7.85
N LEU A 120 -19.30 15.34 9.10
CA LEU A 120 -18.37 15.77 10.15
C LEU A 120 -16.99 15.16 9.88
N PRO A 121 -15.89 15.95 9.76
CA PRO A 121 -14.58 15.45 9.31
C PRO A 121 -13.78 14.60 10.31
N GLU A 122 -14.31 14.23 11.48
CA GLU A 122 -13.45 13.95 12.64
C GLU A 122 -12.91 12.51 12.79
N GLU A 123 -13.31 11.53 11.97
CA GLU A 123 -12.92 10.12 12.24
C GLU A 123 -12.25 9.47 11.03
N GLY A 124 -11.07 9.96 10.67
CA GLY A 124 -10.22 9.41 9.61
C GLY A 124 -8.74 9.77 9.80
N ARG A 125 -7.86 9.16 9.01
CA ARG A 125 -6.44 9.53 8.98
C ARG A 125 -5.97 9.74 7.55
N TRP A 126 -5.09 10.69 7.33
CA TRP A 126 -4.53 10.93 6.01
C TRP A 126 -3.46 9.89 5.70
N VAL A 127 -3.53 9.30 4.50
CA VAL A 127 -2.61 8.26 4.05
C VAL A 127 -2.13 8.53 2.64
N TYR A 128 -0.93 8.07 2.34
CA TYR A 128 -0.44 7.99 0.97
C TYR A 128 -1.02 6.76 0.28
N TRP A 129 -1.38 6.95 -0.99
CA TRP A 129 -1.72 5.89 -1.92
C TRP A 129 -0.77 5.97 -3.09
N PHE A 130 -0.13 4.85 -3.42
CA PHE A 130 0.80 4.73 -4.53
C PHE A 130 0.20 3.80 -5.59
N THR A 131 0.16 4.24 -6.84
CA THR A 131 -0.21 3.38 -7.97
C THR A 131 1.03 2.64 -8.44
N LEU A 132 1.08 1.33 -8.20
CA LEU A 132 2.14 0.45 -8.67
C LEU A 132 1.69 -0.19 -9.98
N ALA A 133 2.52 -0.10 -11.02
CA ALA A 133 2.26 -0.76 -12.31
C ALA A 133 3.30 -1.82 -12.62
N PRO A 134 2.88 -3.01 -13.13
CA PRO A 134 3.81 -4.04 -13.57
C PRO A 134 4.79 -3.50 -14.62
N CYS A 135 6.04 -3.89 -14.51
CA CYS A 135 7.08 -3.57 -15.48
C CYS A 135 8.04 -4.75 -15.67
N GLY A 136 8.88 -4.71 -16.70
CA GLY A 136 10.01 -5.62 -16.82
C GLY A 136 10.98 -5.45 -15.65
N CYS A 137 11.61 -6.54 -15.19
CA CYS A 137 12.73 -6.44 -14.27
C CYS A 137 13.98 -6.01 -15.05
N GLU A 138 14.60 -4.91 -14.63
CA GLU A 138 15.94 -4.54 -15.08
C GLU A 138 16.97 -5.56 -14.53
N GLU A 139 18.10 -5.73 -15.21
CA GLU A 139 19.17 -6.60 -14.73
C GLU A 139 19.61 -6.19 -13.31
N GLY A 140 19.65 -7.15 -12.39
CA GLY A 140 20.04 -6.91 -10.99
C GLY A 140 18.90 -6.66 -10.00
N LEU A 141 17.64 -6.93 -10.37
CA LEU A 141 16.48 -7.05 -9.46
C LEU A 141 16.04 -8.49 -9.20
#